data_AF-A0A2H6MYD7-F1
#
_entry.id   AF-A0A2H6MYD7-F1
#
_cell.length_a   1.000
_cell.length_b   1.000
_cell.length_c   1.000
_cell.angle_alpha   90.00
_cell.angle_beta   90.00
_cell.angle_gamma   90.00
#
_symmetry.space_group_name_H-M   'P 1'
#
loop_
_entity.id
_entity.type
_entity.pdbx_description
1 polymer ?
#
loop_
_entity_poly.entity_id
_entity_poly.type
_entity_poly.pdbx_seq_one_letter_code
_entity_poly.pdbx_strand_id
1 'polypeptide(L)'
;EEGIQYRGKEIQVLKQVPRRVREQRRDYRFLATYLNKKNILFRWLIPEGMLVTWEERRIRIDTLERAQEFYEQLIGPEESSSKEESESYVQEEEQEKTVEDTTNRTERTKYKD
;
A
#
# COMPACT_ATOMS: atom_id res chain seq x y z
N GLU A 1 -24.05 -7.68 6.90
CA GLU A 1 -23.82 -7.93 5.47
C GLU A 1 -23.49 -9.41 5.34
N GLU A 2 -24.30 -10.17 4.61
CA GLU A 2 -24.03 -11.60 4.35
C GLU A 2 -22.99 -11.67 3.22
N GLY A 3 -21.87 -12.35 3.45
CA GLY A 3 -20.81 -12.51 2.45
C GLY A 3 -21.30 -13.22 1.19
N ILE A 4 -20.82 -12.79 0.02
CA ILE A 4 -21.21 -13.41 -1.25
C ILE A 4 -20.60 -14.81 -1.31
N GLN A 5 -21.40 -15.85 -1.56
CA GLN A 5 -20.94 -17.23 -1.67
C GLN A 5 -21.15 -17.78 -3.09
N TYR A 6 -20.13 -18.43 -3.63
CA TYR A 6 -20.21 -19.17 -4.90
C TYR A 6 -19.73 -20.61 -4.67
N ARG A 7 -20.61 -21.59 -4.96
CA ARG A 7 -20.34 -23.03 -4.74
C ARG A 7 -19.88 -23.36 -3.32
N GLY A 8 -20.47 -22.72 -2.32
CA GLY A 8 -20.13 -22.93 -0.90
C GLY A 8 -18.77 -22.33 -0.47
N LYS A 9 -18.12 -21.55 -1.34
CA LYS A 9 -16.95 -20.75 -0.99
C LYS A 9 -17.34 -19.29 -0.89
N GLU A 10 -16.90 -18.63 0.16
CA GLU A 10 -17.01 -17.18 0.29
C GLU A 10 -16.10 -16.51 -0.75
N ILE A 11 -16.65 -15.54 -1.47
CA ILE A 11 -15.93 -14.75 -2.48
C ILE A 11 -15.94 -13.29 -2.08
N GLN A 12 -14.79 -12.64 -2.27
CA GLN A 12 -14.65 -11.20 -2.11
C GLN A 12 -14.71 -10.56 -3.49
N VAL A 13 -15.58 -9.57 -3.65
CA VAL A 13 -15.66 -8.77 -4.88
C VAL A 13 -14.74 -7.57 -4.71
N LEU A 14 -13.61 -7.65 -5.41
CA LEU A 14 -12.56 -6.64 -5.43
C LEU A 14 -12.85 -5.59 -6.50
N LYS A 15 -12.38 -4.35 -6.31
CA LYS A 15 -12.50 -3.33 -7.37
C LYS A 15 -11.61 -3.72 -8.55
N GLN A 16 -12.07 -3.47 -9.78
CA GLN A 16 -11.26 -3.76 -10.96
C GLN A 16 -10.12 -2.74 -11.10
N VAL A 17 -8.87 -3.19 -10.96
CA VAL A 17 -7.68 -2.39 -11.27
C VAL A 17 -7.30 -2.56 -12.76
N PRO A 18 -7.17 -1.47 -13.54
CA PRO A 18 -6.75 -1.54 -14.94
C PRO A 18 -5.45 -2.34 -15.13
N ARG A 19 -5.38 -3.16 -16.19
CA ARG A 19 -4.20 -4.02 -16.47
C ARG A 19 -2.88 -3.24 -16.47
N ARG A 20 -2.87 -2.06 -17.11
CA ARG A 20 -1.69 -1.18 -17.19
C ARG A 20 -1.17 -0.78 -15.80
N VAL A 21 -2.08 -0.43 -14.88
CA VAL A 21 -1.72 -0.07 -13.50
C VAL A 21 -1.15 -1.28 -12.76
N ARG A 22 -1.72 -2.47 -12.95
CA ARG A 22 -1.18 -3.71 -12.35
C ARG A 22 0.22 -4.05 -12.86
N GLU A 23 0.46 -3.84 -14.14
CA GLU A 23 1.77 -4.07 -14.76
C GLU A 23 2.82 -3.10 -14.18
N GLN A 24 2.50 -1.81 -14.05
CA GLN A 24 3.40 -0.82 -13.44
C GLN A 24 3.73 -1.12 -11.97
N ARG A 25 2.74 -1.54 -11.18
CA ARG A 25 2.97 -1.87 -9.76
C ARG A 25 3.85 -3.11 -9.55
N ARG A 26 3.94 -3.99 -10.56
CA ARG A 26 4.75 -5.21 -10.49
C ARG A 26 6.22 -4.90 -10.20
N ASP A 27 6.72 -3.81 -10.77
CA ASP A 27 8.12 -3.43 -10.65
C ASP A 27 8.46 -2.96 -9.22
N TYR A 28 7.47 -2.47 -8.49
CA TYR A 28 7.59 -2.05 -7.09
C TYR A 28 7.26 -3.15 -6.06
N ARG A 29 6.96 -4.37 -6.53
CA ARG A 29 6.50 -5.48 -5.67
C ARG A 29 7.50 -5.81 -4.57
N PHE A 30 8.80 -5.78 -4.86
CA PHE A 30 9.85 -6.09 -3.89
C PHE A 30 9.74 -5.18 -2.66
N LEU A 31 9.56 -3.88 -2.91
CA LEU A 31 9.43 -2.87 -1.86
C LEU A 31 8.10 -3.02 -1.12
N ALA A 32 6.98 -3.18 -1.84
CA ALA A 32 5.67 -3.37 -1.22
C ALA A 32 5.65 -4.61 -0.28
N THR A 33 6.24 -5.73 -0.69
CA THR A 33 6.37 -6.92 0.16
C THR A 33 7.18 -6.64 1.41
N TYR A 34 8.28 -5.91 1.29
CA TYR A 34 9.12 -5.55 2.45
C TYR A 34 8.40 -4.60 3.41
N LEU A 35 7.72 -3.57 2.88
CA LEU A 35 6.94 -2.63 3.68
C LEU A 35 5.81 -3.35 4.45
N ASN A 36 5.11 -4.27 3.80
CA ASN A 36 4.12 -5.13 4.45
C ASN A 36 4.74 -5.97 5.58
N LYS A 37 5.91 -6.60 5.33
CA LYS A 37 6.63 -7.38 6.36
C LYS A 37 7.00 -6.54 7.58
N LYS A 38 7.40 -5.28 7.37
CA LYS A 38 7.75 -4.34 8.44
C LYS A 38 6.55 -3.58 9.02
N ASN A 39 5.33 -3.89 8.58
CA ASN A 39 4.10 -3.19 8.95
C ASN A 39 4.17 -1.67 8.73
N ILE A 40 4.87 -1.24 7.68
CA ILE A 40 5.03 0.16 7.28
C ILE A 40 3.88 0.51 6.35
N LEU A 41 3.19 1.62 6.66
CA LEU A 41 2.06 2.08 5.87
C LEU A 41 2.53 2.71 4.55
N PHE A 42 1.96 2.28 3.44
CA PHE A 42 2.18 2.89 2.13
C PHE A 42 0.91 2.88 1.29
N ARG A 43 0.85 3.82 0.35
CA ARG A 43 -0.24 3.92 -0.62
C ARG A 43 0.30 3.99 -2.04
N TRP A 44 -0.32 3.26 -2.96
CA TRP A 44 -0.03 3.37 -4.38
C TRP A 44 -0.43 4.73 -4.94
N LEU A 45 0.47 5.35 -5.70
CA LEU A 45 0.15 6.52 -6.52
C LEU A 45 -0.30 6.04 -7.90
N ILE A 46 -1.28 6.73 -8.49
CA ILE A 46 -1.74 6.49 -9.86
C ILE A 46 -1.20 7.67 -10.69
N PRO A 47 -0.55 7.44 -11.85
CA PRO A 47 -0.38 6.15 -12.54
C PRO A 47 0.76 5.26 -12.00
N GLU A 48 1.82 5.85 -11.44
CA GLU A 48 3.04 5.12 -11.02
C GLU A 48 3.58 5.65 -9.68
N GLY A 49 4.27 4.78 -8.94
CA GLY A 49 4.92 5.08 -7.67
C GLY A 49 4.12 4.75 -6.42
N MET A 50 4.68 5.12 -5.25
CA MET A 50 4.08 4.92 -3.94
C MET A 50 4.42 6.07 -2.97
N LEU A 51 3.53 6.27 -2.01
CA LEU A 51 3.73 7.18 -0.88
C LEU A 51 3.87 6.34 0.39
N VAL A 52 5.07 6.31 0.95
CA VAL A 52 5.40 5.55 2.16
C VAL A 52 5.37 6.48 3.37
N THR A 53 4.83 6.02 4.49
CA THR A 53 4.90 6.73 5.78
C THR A 53 5.87 5.99 6.68
N TRP A 54 7.08 6.53 6.84
CA TRP A 54 8.15 5.94 7.66
C TRP A 54 8.68 7.00 8.63
N GLU A 55 8.80 6.66 9.92
CA GLU A 55 9.27 7.57 10.98
C GLU A 55 8.52 8.92 10.98
N GLU A 56 7.19 8.87 10.86
CA GLU A 56 6.31 10.06 10.77
C GLU A 56 6.55 10.96 9.54
N ARG A 57 7.45 10.56 8.63
CA ARG A 57 7.72 11.24 7.37
C ARG A 57 7.00 10.57 6.22
N ARG A 58 6.49 11.39 5.31
CA ARG A 58 5.84 10.93 4.08
C ARG A 58 6.83 11.03 2.93
N ILE A 59 7.24 9.88 2.42
CA ILE A 59 8.27 9.73 1.40
C ILE A 59 7.59 9.32 0.10
N ARG A 60 7.77 10.15 -0.93
CA ARG A 60 7.23 9.88 -2.27
C ARG A 60 8.30 9.16 -3.09
N ILE A 61 7.93 8.00 -3.62
CA ILE A 61 8.74 7.15 -4.47
C ILE A 61 8.05 7.11 -5.83
N ASP A 62 8.54 7.90 -6.77
CA ASP A 62 7.97 8.08 -8.11
C ASP A 62 8.75 7.35 -9.20
N THR A 63 9.95 6.85 -8.89
CA THR A 63 10.79 6.08 -9.82
C THR A 63 11.25 4.77 -9.19
N LEU A 64 11.62 3.80 -10.03
CA LEU A 64 12.17 2.52 -9.58
C LEU A 64 13.53 2.69 -8.88
N GLU A 65 14.37 3.59 -9.37
CA GLU A 65 15.66 3.93 -8.75
C GLU A 65 15.46 4.41 -7.31
N ARG A 66 14.53 5.35 -7.09
CA ARG A 66 14.15 5.80 -5.74
C ARG A 66 13.64 4.68 -4.86
N ALA A 67 12.91 3.72 -5.43
CA ALA A 67 12.42 2.57 -4.68
C ALA A 67 13.56 1.66 -4.23
N GLN A 68 14.56 1.46 -5.08
CA GLN A 68 15.73 0.66 -4.77
C GLN A 68 16.61 1.33 -3.70
N GLU A 69 16.93 2.61 -3.87
CA GLU A 69 17.67 3.40 -2.87
C GLU A 69 17.00 3.33 -1.50
N PHE A 70 15.67 3.45 -1.49
CA PHE A 70 14.86 3.38 -0.29
C PHE A 70 14.87 1.98 0.35
N TYR A 71 14.80 0.94 -0.47
CA TYR A 71 14.90 -0.45 -0.02
C TYR A 71 16.28 -0.75 0.60
N GLU A 72 17.36 -0.28 -0.02
CA GLU A 72 18.71 -0.41 0.52
C GLU A 72 18.86 0.34 1.85
N GLN A 73 18.26 1.52 1.98
CA GLN A 73 18.24 2.28 3.23
C GLN A 73 17.47 1.54 4.35
N LEU A 74 16.37 0.86 4.00
CA LEU A 74 15.59 0.03 4.93
C LEU A 74 16.35 -1.23 5.39
N ILE A 75 17.22 -1.78 4.53
CA ILE A 75 18.02 -2.99 4.80
C ILE A 75 19.35 -2.68 5.51
N GLY A 76 19.59 -1.42 5.90
CA GLY A 76 20.82 -0.99 6.59
C GLY A 76 21.31 -1.95 7.70
N PRO A 77 22.60 -1.85 8.10
CA PRO A 77 23.38 -2.93 8.73
C PRO A 77 22.80 -3.59 9.99
N GLU A 78 21.79 -2.99 10.63
CA GLU A 78 21.04 -3.53 11.77
C GLU A 78 20.30 -4.86 11.45
N GLU A 79 19.91 -5.11 10.19
CA GLU A 79 18.99 -6.19 9.82
C GLU A 79 19.64 -7.35 9.03
N SER A 80 20.95 -7.56 9.18
CA SER A 80 21.65 -8.73 8.62
C SER A 80 21.31 -10.07 9.32
N SER A 81 20.38 -10.08 10.29
CA SER A 81 20.12 -11.23 11.18
C SER A 81 18.90 -12.10 10.82
N SER A 82 18.20 -11.87 9.72
CA SER A 82 17.05 -12.72 9.37
C SER A 82 16.92 -12.93 7.86
N LYS A 83 17.81 -13.80 7.38
CA LYS A 83 17.78 -14.38 6.04
C LYS A 83 16.53 -15.26 5.91
N GLU A 84 15.46 -14.73 5.33
CA GLU A 84 14.34 -15.55 4.88
C GLU A 84 13.89 -15.15 3.46
N GLU A 85 14.19 -16.05 2.53
CA GLU A 85 13.54 -16.18 1.23
C GLU A 85 12.03 -16.01 1.40
N SER A 86 11.38 -15.23 0.54
CA SER A 86 9.92 -15.33 0.46
C SER A 86 9.43 -14.93 -0.92
N GLU A 87 9.19 -15.97 -1.73
CA GLU A 87 8.06 -15.98 -2.66
C GLU A 87 6.78 -15.77 -1.84
N SER A 88 6.09 -14.65 -2.02
CA SER A 88 4.73 -14.51 -1.52
C SER A 88 3.84 -13.76 -2.50
N TYR A 89 2.85 -14.50 -2.98
CA TYR A 89 1.63 -14.01 -3.61
C TYR A 89 0.84 -13.23 -2.55
N VAL A 90 1.13 -11.94 -2.38
CA VAL A 90 0.35 -11.07 -1.50
C VAL A 90 -0.71 -10.36 -2.33
N GLN A 91 -1.96 -10.69 -2.03
CA GLN A 91 -3.16 -10.08 -2.57
C GLN A 91 -3.14 -8.58 -2.27
N GLU A 92 -3.04 -7.77 -3.33
CA GLU A 92 -3.18 -6.32 -3.26
C GLU A 92 -4.66 -5.95 -3.09
N GLU A 93 -5.21 -5.99 -1.89
CA GLU A 93 -6.41 -5.21 -1.56
C GLU A 93 -6.48 -4.93 -0.06
N GLU A 94 -5.96 -3.77 0.33
CA GLU A 94 -6.56 -2.92 1.35
C GLU A 94 -5.80 -1.58 1.35
N GLN A 95 -6.33 -0.57 0.64
CA GLN A 95 -6.18 0.85 0.98
C GLN A 95 -6.82 1.75 -0.11
N GLU A 96 -8.13 1.64 -0.24
CA GLU A 96 -8.96 2.74 -0.75
C GLU A 96 -10.16 2.92 0.19
N LYS A 97 -9.92 3.33 1.44
CA LYS A 97 -11.03 3.77 2.30
C LYS A 97 -10.77 4.98 3.20
N THR A 98 -9.61 5.64 3.16
CA THR A 98 -9.28 6.68 4.17
C THR A 98 -9.23 8.12 3.68
N VAL A 99 -9.67 8.45 2.46
CA VAL A 99 -9.59 9.85 1.96
C VAL A 99 -10.92 10.60 1.97
N GLU A 100 -12.07 9.93 2.08
CA GLU A 100 -13.36 10.64 2.00
C GLU A 100 -13.96 11.00 3.37
N ASP A 101 -13.45 10.45 4.48
CA ASP A 101 -14.07 10.66 5.80
C ASP A 101 -13.47 11.80 6.63
N THR A 102 -12.31 12.35 6.24
CA THR A 102 -11.68 13.46 7.00
C THR A 102 -12.14 14.86 6.56
N THR A 103 -12.77 15.01 5.39
CA THR A 103 -13.25 16.31 4.93
C THR A 103 -14.59 16.71 5.59
N ASN A 104 -15.44 15.74 5.93
CA ASN A 104 -16.79 16.05 6.43
C ASN A 104 -16.87 16.42 7.92
N ARG A 105 -15.77 16.26 8.69
CA ARG A 105 -15.78 16.56 10.14
C ARG A 105 -15.41 18.01 10.47
N THR A 106 -14.78 18.75 9.55
CA THR A 106 -14.27 20.09 9.84
C THR A 106 -15.23 21.23 9.48
N GLU A 107 -16.26 20.98 8.65
CA GLU A 107 -17.16 22.05 8.20
C GLU A 107 -18.41 22.29 9.08
N ARG A 108 -18.66 21.46 10.12
CA ARG A 108 -19.87 21.60 10.96
C ARG A 108 -19.76 22.54 12.17
N THR A 109 -18.64 23.25 12.37
CA THR A 109 -18.48 24.15 13.53
C THR A 109 -18.49 25.64 13.19
N LYS A 110 -18.78 26.06 11.95
CA LYS A 110 -18.71 27.48 11.55
C LYS A 110 -20.02 28.22 11.31
N TYR A 111 -21.18 27.61 11.56
CA TYR A 111 -22.46 28.34 11.53
C TYR A 111 -23.36 27.90 12.68
N LYS A 112 -23.08 28.44 13.86
CA LYS A 112 -24.05 28.49 14.95
C LYS A 112 -23.75 29.69 15.84
N ASP A 113 -24.12 30.86 15.33
CA ASP A 113 -24.51 32.04 16.12
C ASP A 113 -25.79 32.59 15.48
#